data_AF-X0HLB9-F1
#
_entry.id   AF-X0HLB9-F1
#
_cell.length_a   1.000
_cell.length_b   1.000
_cell.length_c   1.000
_cell.angle_alpha   90.00
_cell.angle_beta   90.00
_cell.angle_gamma   90.00
#
_symmetry.space_group_name_H-M   'P 1'
#
loop_
_entity.id
_entity.type
_entity.pdbx_description
1 polymer ?
#
loop_
_entity_poly.entity_id
_entity_poly.type
_entity_poly.pdbx_seq_one_letter_code
_entity_poly.pdbx_strand_id
1 'polypeptide(L)'
;MHYLDHVFPYQYPFFDKARLSRGWLLWLLSKNGPLYRASMGLAALHQRSLLGETNNHHLELEFHTKAVRQLQDFLSSININELRPENETLVEIITCGIALISFEVLRGSATNWQPHLNAMSSIAVMMHNQPPLPQSVDQLPSPLFEGKATAAMAFHLPVLLWMDLLACVATQERPRLPYDEWLGPNCTFQLAHIMGCHNSVMKSIGDLAVLSQWKSASLDRGSLDVEEFQTERQRIEDELENVMDTTPMASMESRGLPSNILTSQAFSHTKSEQRPDQDCVTRIFAAAALAQLAALSTEVLKNISSTVVRRGVSRVILEIKVASQMVSPRQLSWPICVSGCLADQDQQPFFEALLNGVLSEGTGMIGNCGTVRDILRACWRNKAEQPNQQWDCSITMKQLDIHALLI
;
A
#
# COMPACT_ATOMS: atom_id res chain seq x y z
N MET A 1 -16.76 15.77 -10.18
CA MET A 1 -17.52 14.51 -10.24
C MET A 1 -16.64 13.35 -10.67
N HIS A 2 -16.01 13.36 -11.85
CA HIS A 2 -15.13 12.26 -12.33
C HIS A 2 -14.17 11.68 -11.28
N TYR A 3 -13.46 12.53 -10.53
CA TYR A 3 -12.58 12.08 -9.44
C TYR A 3 -13.32 11.25 -8.38
N LEU A 4 -14.49 11.71 -7.90
CA LEU A 4 -15.25 11.07 -6.82
C LEU A 4 -15.86 9.73 -7.22
N ASP A 5 -16.20 9.59 -8.52
CA ASP A 5 -16.96 8.47 -9.05
C ASP A 5 -16.07 7.38 -9.64
N HIS A 6 -14.90 7.75 -10.19
CA HIS A 6 -14.02 6.81 -10.89
C HIS A 6 -12.63 6.70 -10.26
N VAL A 7 -12.01 7.83 -9.90
CA VAL A 7 -10.59 7.81 -9.45
C VAL A 7 -10.46 7.46 -7.98
N PHE A 8 -11.31 8.01 -7.11
CA PHE A 8 -11.29 7.70 -5.69
C PHE A 8 -11.55 6.21 -5.41
N PRO A 9 -12.57 5.55 -6.02
CA PRO A 9 -12.73 4.10 -5.88
C PRO A 9 -11.57 3.30 -6.48
N TYR A 10 -10.89 3.83 -7.50
CA TYR A 10 -9.70 3.19 -8.06
C TYR A 10 -8.52 3.23 -7.08
N GLN A 11 -8.31 4.35 -6.38
CA GLN A 11 -7.24 4.51 -5.37
C GLN A 11 -7.53 3.72 -4.09
N TYR A 12 -8.80 3.60 -3.71
CA TYR A 12 -9.24 3.00 -2.45
C TYR A 12 -10.32 1.93 -2.69
N PRO A 13 -9.95 0.79 -3.29
CA PRO A 13 -10.90 -0.20 -3.79
C PRO A 13 -11.79 -0.82 -2.71
N PHE A 14 -11.34 -0.83 -1.46
CA PHE A 14 -12.06 -1.41 -0.34
C PHE A 14 -12.72 -0.37 0.58
N PHE A 15 -12.80 0.90 0.14
CA PHE A 15 -13.38 1.99 0.92
C PHE A 15 -14.80 1.64 1.41
N ASP A 16 -14.90 1.41 2.72
CA ASP A 16 -16.15 1.03 3.36
C ASP A 16 -17.05 2.24 3.64
N LYS A 17 -18.04 2.46 2.78
CA LYS A 17 -19.02 3.55 2.91
C LYS A 17 -19.90 3.45 4.16
N ALA A 18 -20.04 2.27 4.78
CA ALA A 18 -20.82 2.11 6.00
C ALA A 18 -20.06 2.56 7.24
N ARG A 19 -18.72 2.50 7.20
CA ARG A 19 -17.84 2.84 8.33
C ARG A 19 -17.10 4.16 8.16
N LEU A 20 -16.83 4.57 6.93
CA LEU A 20 -16.04 5.74 6.60
C LEU A 20 -16.89 6.76 5.84
N SER A 21 -16.89 8.01 6.33
CA SER A 21 -17.56 9.12 5.65
C SER A 21 -16.68 9.67 4.52
N ARG A 22 -17.28 10.05 3.38
CA ARG A 22 -16.63 10.90 2.34
C ARG A 22 -17.01 12.37 2.44
N GLY A 23 -17.74 12.77 3.50
CA GLY A 23 -18.18 14.15 3.68
C GLY A 23 -17.03 15.15 3.82
N TRP A 24 -15.89 14.68 4.33
CA TRP A 24 -14.66 15.47 4.39
C TRP A 24 -14.09 15.77 3.00
N LEU A 25 -14.20 14.82 2.06
CA LEU A 25 -13.63 14.97 0.72
C LEU A 25 -14.36 16.08 -0.04
N LEU A 26 -15.70 16.06 -0.03
CA LEU A 26 -16.48 17.13 -0.68
C LEU A 26 -16.19 18.51 -0.05
N TRP A 27 -16.01 18.54 1.27
CA TRP A 27 -15.68 19.76 2.00
C TRP A 27 -14.32 20.32 1.60
N LEU A 28 -13.25 19.51 1.57
CA LEU A 28 -11.93 19.97 1.12
C LEU A 28 -11.97 20.41 -0.35
N LEU A 29 -12.64 19.63 -1.22
CA LEU A 29 -12.78 20.00 -2.64
C LEU A 29 -13.52 21.33 -2.84
N SER A 30 -14.52 21.64 -2.01
CA SER A 30 -15.26 22.91 -2.12
C SER A 30 -14.43 24.15 -1.78
N LYS A 31 -13.29 23.98 -1.10
CA LYS A 31 -12.39 25.09 -0.75
C LYS A 31 -11.53 25.57 -1.92
N ASN A 32 -11.50 24.82 -3.03
CA ASN A 32 -10.64 25.11 -4.19
C ASN A 32 -9.14 25.23 -3.85
N GLY A 33 -8.69 24.49 -2.82
CA GLY A 33 -7.30 24.47 -2.34
C GLY A 33 -6.38 23.50 -3.10
N PRO A 34 -5.18 23.21 -2.54
CA PRO A 34 -4.22 22.26 -3.10
C PRO A 34 -4.84 20.91 -3.45
N LEU A 35 -5.70 20.35 -2.58
CA LEU A 35 -6.32 19.05 -2.83
C LEU A 35 -7.21 19.07 -4.06
N TYR A 36 -7.98 20.14 -4.25
CA TYR A 36 -8.83 20.30 -5.42
C TYR A 36 -8.00 20.22 -6.71
N ARG A 37 -6.84 20.88 -6.75
CA ARG A 37 -5.93 20.83 -7.90
C ARG A 37 -5.34 19.43 -8.08
N ALA A 38 -4.89 18.77 -7.03
CA ALA A 38 -4.36 17.40 -7.12
C ALA A 38 -5.43 16.42 -7.65
N SER A 39 -6.67 16.55 -7.15
CA SER A 39 -7.80 15.72 -7.56
C SER A 39 -8.19 15.96 -9.02
N MET A 40 -8.10 17.20 -9.50
CA MET A 40 -8.30 17.53 -10.93
C MET A 40 -7.19 16.96 -11.81
N GLY A 41 -5.94 17.00 -11.35
CA GLY A 41 -4.81 16.36 -12.04
C GLY A 41 -5.01 14.85 -12.17
N LEU A 42 -5.38 14.19 -11.07
CA LEU A 42 -5.70 12.77 -11.04
C LEU A 42 -6.88 12.40 -11.96
N ALA A 43 -7.94 13.21 -11.96
CA ALA A 43 -9.07 13.03 -12.88
C ALA A 43 -8.66 13.16 -14.34
N ALA A 44 -7.89 14.19 -14.69
CA ALA A 44 -7.38 14.39 -16.05
C ALA A 44 -6.45 13.25 -16.49
N LEU A 45 -5.57 12.76 -15.59
CA LEU A 45 -4.68 11.63 -15.85
C LEU A 45 -5.50 10.36 -16.18
N HIS A 46 -6.51 10.05 -15.37
CA HIS A 46 -7.39 8.91 -15.59
C HIS A 46 -8.23 9.05 -16.86
N GLN A 47 -8.75 10.24 -17.17
CA GLN A 47 -9.50 10.45 -18.40
C GLN A 47 -8.62 10.27 -19.64
N ARG A 48 -7.40 10.81 -19.62
CA ARG A 48 -6.46 10.60 -20.73
C ARG A 48 -6.14 9.13 -20.93
N SER A 49 -5.92 8.39 -19.84
CA SER A 49 -5.62 6.96 -19.94
C SER A 49 -6.78 6.19 -20.58
N LEU A 50 -8.04 6.53 -20.27
CA LEU A 50 -9.21 5.92 -20.93
C LEU A 50 -9.32 6.26 -22.41
N LEU A 51 -8.99 7.49 -22.81
CA LEU A 51 -9.18 7.97 -24.18
C LEU A 51 -8.04 7.58 -25.12
N GLY A 52 -6.91 7.08 -24.59
CA GLY A 52 -5.71 6.79 -25.37
C GLY A 52 -5.13 8.05 -26.05
N GLU A 53 -5.50 9.23 -25.56
CA GLU A 53 -5.16 10.50 -26.19
C GLU A 53 -3.67 10.80 -26.09
N THR A 54 -3.03 11.01 -27.25
CA THR A 54 -1.64 11.44 -27.40
C THR A 54 -1.49 12.95 -27.54
N ASN A 55 -2.53 13.73 -27.20
CA ASN A 55 -2.48 15.18 -27.28
C ASN A 55 -1.36 15.73 -26.40
N ASN A 56 -0.54 16.64 -26.94
CA ASN A 56 0.58 17.30 -26.23
C ASN A 56 0.12 18.26 -25.12
N HIS A 57 -1.18 18.42 -24.89
CA HIS A 57 -1.70 19.25 -23.81
C HIS A 57 -1.84 18.43 -22.53
N HIS A 58 -0.81 18.50 -21.70
CA HIS A 58 -0.69 17.78 -20.44
C HIS A 58 -1.44 18.49 -19.30
N LEU A 59 -2.77 18.60 -19.44
CA LEU A 59 -3.63 19.26 -18.45
C LEU A 59 -3.44 18.67 -17.03
N GLU A 60 -3.19 17.37 -16.95
CA GLU A 60 -2.92 16.69 -15.68
C GLU A 60 -1.67 17.25 -14.99
N LEU A 61 -0.64 17.62 -15.76
CA LEU A 61 0.60 18.21 -15.23
C LEU A 61 0.41 19.65 -14.83
N GLU A 62 -0.41 20.41 -15.56
CA GLU A 62 -0.72 21.78 -15.14
C GLU A 62 -1.40 21.81 -13.77
N PHE A 63 -2.37 20.91 -13.56
CA PHE A 63 -3.02 20.76 -12.27
C PHE A 63 -2.07 20.25 -11.19
N HIS A 64 -1.22 19.28 -11.52
CA HIS A 64 -0.17 18.79 -10.62
C HIS A 64 0.77 19.92 -10.17
N THR A 65 1.33 20.70 -11.09
CA THR A 65 2.22 21.83 -10.76
C THR A 65 1.51 22.88 -9.91
N LYS A 66 0.24 23.18 -10.20
CA LYS A 66 -0.57 24.09 -9.37
C LYS A 66 -0.76 23.54 -7.96
N ALA A 67 -1.04 22.24 -7.81
CA ALA A 67 -1.20 21.58 -6.52
C ALA A 67 0.10 21.63 -5.70
N VAL A 68 1.25 21.28 -6.31
CA VAL A 68 2.55 21.33 -5.64
C VAL A 68 2.88 22.74 -5.14
N ARG A 69 2.68 23.77 -5.96
CA ARG A 69 2.94 25.17 -5.56
C ARG A 69 2.07 25.59 -4.39
N GLN A 70 0.76 25.36 -4.46
CA GLN A 70 -0.14 25.72 -3.37
C GLN A 70 0.14 24.91 -2.09
N LEU A 71 0.54 23.65 -2.21
CA LEU A 71 0.98 22.84 -1.07
C LEU A 71 2.22 23.43 -0.41
N GLN A 72 3.20 23.92 -1.18
CA GLN A 72 4.39 24.60 -0.67
C GLN A 72 4.04 25.89 0.08
N ASP A 73 3.08 26.67 -0.43
CA ASP A 73 2.58 27.87 0.26
C ASP A 73 1.94 27.50 1.61
N PHE A 74 1.14 26.42 1.63
CA PHE A 74 0.49 25.93 2.85
C PHE A 74 1.52 25.43 3.87
N LEU A 75 2.52 24.66 3.42
CA LEU A 75 3.64 24.20 4.26
C LEU A 75 4.46 25.35 4.83
N SER A 76 4.57 26.47 4.12
CA SER A 76 5.28 27.67 4.60
C SER A 76 4.46 28.45 5.64
N SER A 77 3.13 28.28 5.64
CA SER A 77 2.21 28.97 6.53
C SER A 77 1.92 28.23 7.84
N ILE A 78 2.16 26.92 7.89
CA ILE A 78 1.79 26.10 9.05
C ILE A 78 2.78 26.29 10.20
N ASN A 79 2.26 26.54 11.40
CA ASN A 79 3.08 26.53 12.61
C ASN A 79 3.34 25.09 13.02
N ILE A 80 4.58 24.62 12.82
CA ILE A 80 5.02 23.26 13.17
C ILE A 80 4.88 22.93 14.67
N ASN A 81 4.74 23.94 15.53
CA ASN A 81 4.53 23.74 16.96
C ASN A 81 3.05 23.44 17.32
N GLU A 82 2.13 23.55 16.37
CA GLU A 82 0.68 23.39 16.58
C GLU A 82 0.03 22.45 15.54
N LEU A 83 0.63 21.28 15.33
CA LEU A 83 0.15 20.26 14.40
C LEU A 83 -0.99 19.45 15.00
N ARG A 84 -2.21 19.99 14.91
CA ARG A 84 -3.41 19.33 15.46
C ARG A 84 -4.29 18.70 14.38
N PRO A 85 -4.91 17.53 14.63
CA PRO A 85 -5.82 16.90 13.66
C PRO A 85 -7.00 17.77 13.23
N GLU A 86 -7.42 18.74 14.06
CA GLU A 86 -8.50 19.67 13.75
C GLU A 86 -8.05 20.84 12.87
N ASN A 87 -6.74 21.05 12.71
CA ASN A 87 -6.19 22.14 11.91
C ASN A 87 -6.47 21.89 10.43
N GLU A 88 -7.38 22.69 9.85
CA GLU A 88 -7.82 22.53 8.47
C GLU A 88 -6.69 22.64 7.45
N THR A 89 -5.69 23.50 7.69
CA THR A 89 -4.52 23.64 6.82
C THR A 89 -3.67 22.38 6.84
N LEU A 90 -3.48 21.78 8.02
CA LEU A 90 -2.77 20.50 8.17
C LEU A 90 -3.49 19.37 7.44
N VAL A 91 -4.82 19.30 7.61
CA VAL A 91 -5.66 18.31 6.93
C VAL A 91 -5.52 18.44 5.40
N GLU A 92 -5.57 19.66 4.88
CA GLU A 92 -5.39 19.92 3.45
C GLU A 92 -3.97 19.51 2.98
N ILE A 93 -2.92 19.80 3.77
CA ILE A 93 -1.53 19.43 3.48
C ILE A 93 -1.39 17.91 3.35
N ILE A 94 -1.80 17.15 4.37
CA ILE A 94 -1.69 15.68 4.38
C ILE A 94 -2.49 15.07 3.24
N THR A 95 -3.74 15.52 3.07
CA THR A 95 -4.65 14.99 2.05
C THR A 95 -4.13 15.27 0.64
N CYS A 96 -3.63 16.49 0.39
CA CYS A 96 -3.02 16.84 -0.89
C CYS A 96 -1.70 16.08 -1.13
N GLY A 97 -0.86 15.91 -0.11
CA GLY A 97 0.39 15.16 -0.23
C GLY A 97 0.16 13.70 -0.64
N ILE A 98 -0.82 13.03 -0.03
CA ILE A 98 -1.22 11.66 -0.40
C ILE A 98 -1.78 11.59 -1.84
N ALA A 99 -2.56 12.60 -2.24
CA ALA A 99 -3.05 12.70 -3.62
C ALA A 99 -1.91 12.87 -4.63
N LEU A 100 -0.86 13.63 -4.29
CA LEU A 100 0.34 13.79 -5.13
C LEU A 100 1.18 12.52 -5.19
N ILE A 101 1.35 11.79 -4.09
CA ILE A 101 1.99 10.46 -4.10
C ILE A 101 1.23 9.55 -5.07
N SER A 102 -0.09 9.49 -4.95
CA SER A 102 -0.94 8.70 -5.85
C SER A 102 -0.80 9.16 -7.30
N PHE A 103 -0.74 10.45 -7.56
CA PHE A 103 -0.57 11.00 -8.91
C PHE A 103 0.73 10.50 -9.55
N GLU A 104 1.84 10.58 -8.83
CA GLU A 104 3.14 10.10 -9.32
C GLU A 104 3.10 8.59 -9.60
N VAL A 105 2.57 7.79 -8.67
CA VAL A 105 2.47 6.33 -8.88
C VAL A 105 1.56 5.97 -10.06
N LEU A 106 0.38 6.59 -10.15
CA LEU A 106 -0.58 6.32 -11.22
C LEU A 106 -0.08 6.75 -12.59
N ARG A 107 0.82 7.71 -12.65
CA ARG A 107 1.51 8.11 -13.87
C ARG A 107 2.64 7.15 -14.26
N GLY A 108 2.98 6.18 -13.41
CA GLY A 108 4.09 5.24 -13.61
C GLY A 108 5.44 5.82 -13.18
N SER A 109 5.46 6.89 -12.40
CA SER A 109 6.68 7.49 -11.86
C SER A 109 7.36 6.55 -10.87
N ALA A 110 8.67 6.38 -11.03
CA ALA A 110 9.43 5.45 -10.21
C ALA A 110 10.28 6.14 -9.14
N THR A 111 10.25 7.47 -9.01
CA THR A 111 11.10 8.21 -8.03
C THR A 111 10.43 9.46 -7.44
N ASN A 112 9.62 10.18 -8.21
CA ASN A 112 9.11 11.50 -7.79
C ASN A 112 8.10 11.46 -6.62
N TRP A 113 7.62 10.29 -6.22
CA TRP A 113 6.73 10.16 -5.06
C TRP A 113 7.49 10.30 -3.72
N GLN A 114 8.80 10.01 -3.68
CA GLN A 114 9.59 9.95 -2.45
C GLN A 114 9.61 11.27 -1.67
N PRO A 115 9.82 12.45 -2.30
CA PRO A 115 9.78 13.72 -1.57
C PRO A 115 8.43 13.98 -0.90
N HIS A 116 7.32 13.61 -1.55
CA HIS A 116 5.98 13.76 -1.00
C HIS A 116 5.76 12.83 0.20
N LEU A 117 6.12 11.54 0.07
CA LEU A 117 6.01 10.60 1.19
C LEU A 117 6.87 11.05 2.38
N ASN A 118 8.13 11.42 2.13
CA ASN A 118 9.05 11.86 3.18
C ASN A 118 8.48 13.06 3.94
N ALA A 119 8.00 14.09 3.23
CA ALA A 119 7.42 15.26 3.87
C ALA A 119 6.18 14.91 4.71
N MET A 120 5.26 14.11 4.18
CA MET A 120 4.02 13.75 4.90
C MET A 120 4.30 12.86 6.11
N SER A 121 5.21 11.88 5.97
CA SER A 121 5.64 11.03 7.09
C SER A 121 6.32 11.85 8.18
N SER A 122 7.18 12.81 7.83
CA SER A 122 7.79 13.72 8.82
C SER A 122 6.75 14.53 9.59
N ILE A 123 5.73 15.07 8.91
CA ILE A 123 4.63 15.80 9.56
C ILE A 123 3.83 14.89 10.49
N ALA A 124 3.51 13.68 10.04
CA ALA A 124 2.77 12.71 10.83
C ALA A 124 3.55 12.26 12.09
N VAL A 125 4.87 12.08 11.99
CA VAL A 125 5.74 11.79 13.13
C VAL A 125 5.80 12.98 14.10
N MET A 126 5.94 14.21 13.60
CA MET A 126 5.92 15.41 14.46
C MET A 126 4.59 15.54 15.20
N MET A 127 3.48 15.28 14.52
CA MET A 127 2.14 15.28 15.11
C MET A 127 2.00 14.20 16.20
N HIS A 128 2.46 12.98 15.92
CA HIS A 128 2.42 11.87 16.88
C HIS A 128 3.23 12.17 18.16
N ASN A 129 4.36 12.87 18.03
CA ASN A 129 5.23 13.23 19.16
C ASN A 129 4.79 14.50 19.93
N GLN A 130 3.68 15.14 19.55
CA GLN A 130 3.20 16.31 20.29
C GLN A 130 2.70 15.92 21.68
N PRO A 131 3.01 16.70 22.73
CA PRO A 131 2.54 16.40 24.08
C PRO A 131 1.00 16.47 24.14
N PRO A 132 0.35 15.51 24.82
CA PRO A 132 -1.09 15.59 25.04
C PRO A 132 -1.42 16.85 25.83
N LEU A 133 -2.49 17.55 25.44
CA LEU A 133 -2.95 18.70 26.20
C LEU A 133 -3.42 18.29 27.59
N PRO A 134 -3.27 19.18 28.59
CA PRO A 134 -3.98 19.00 29.85
C PRO A 134 -5.48 18.94 29.55
N GLN A 135 -6.06 17.74 29.64
CA GLN A 135 -7.50 17.57 29.52
C GLN A 135 -8.15 18.22 30.75
N SER A 136 -8.95 19.25 30.55
CA SER A 136 -9.86 19.73 31.59
C SER A 136 -10.84 18.61 31.93
N VAL A 137 -10.90 18.22 33.20
CA VAL A 137 -11.55 17.02 33.76
C VAL A 137 -13.07 16.93 33.49
N ASP A 138 -13.69 17.95 32.90
CA ASP A 138 -15.15 18.07 32.74
C ASP A 138 -15.70 17.89 31.31
N GLN A 139 -14.88 17.48 30.34
CA GLN A 139 -15.40 17.22 28.98
C GLN A 139 -15.74 15.74 28.80
N LEU A 140 -17.04 15.42 28.96
CA LEU A 140 -17.65 14.17 28.54
C LEU A 140 -17.20 13.84 27.09
N PRO A 141 -16.82 12.59 26.77
CA PRO A 141 -16.48 12.22 25.39
C PRO A 141 -17.73 12.45 24.54
N SER A 142 -17.70 13.47 23.68
CA SER A 142 -18.83 13.74 22.78
C SER A 142 -18.90 12.58 21.78
N PRO A 143 -19.95 11.73 21.81
CA PRO A 143 -20.04 10.62 20.89
C PRO A 143 -20.65 11.13 19.57
N LEU A 144 -20.15 10.58 18.46
CA LEU A 144 -20.88 10.42 17.21
C LEU A 144 -21.11 11.70 16.39
N PHE A 145 -20.03 12.33 15.94
CA PHE A 145 -19.79 12.89 14.58
C PHE A 145 -18.50 13.70 14.68
N GLU A 146 -17.37 13.01 14.69
CA GLU A 146 -16.05 13.64 14.56
C GLU A 146 -16.06 14.65 13.40
N GLY A 147 -15.53 15.86 13.64
CA GLY A 147 -15.52 16.92 12.65
C GLY A 147 -14.89 16.45 11.33
N LYS A 148 -15.26 17.09 10.21
CA LYS A 148 -14.77 16.70 8.87
C LYS A 148 -13.24 16.62 8.80
N ALA A 149 -12.54 17.46 9.56
CA ALA A 149 -11.08 17.42 9.74
C ALA A 149 -10.60 16.11 10.36
N THR A 150 -11.11 15.72 11.52
CA THR A 150 -10.79 14.47 12.21
C THR A 150 -11.11 13.26 11.33
N ALA A 151 -12.26 13.25 10.65
CA ALA A 151 -12.63 12.16 9.74
C ALA A 151 -11.67 12.04 8.54
N ALA A 152 -11.17 13.16 8.00
CA ALA A 152 -10.15 13.15 6.96
C ALA A 152 -8.83 12.57 7.47
N MET A 153 -8.39 12.96 8.66
CA MET A 153 -7.15 12.45 9.26
C MET A 153 -7.24 10.96 9.59
N ALA A 154 -8.36 10.51 10.17
CA ALA A 154 -8.64 9.11 10.44
C ALA A 154 -8.64 8.24 9.18
N PHE A 155 -8.95 8.82 8.01
CA PHE A 155 -8.83 8.15 6.71
C PHE A 155 -7.40 8.21 6.15
N HIS A 156 -6.74 9.37 6.20
CA HIS A 156 -5.49 9.61 5.50
C HIS A 156 -4.24 9.12 6.22
N LEU A 157 -4.21 9.07 7.56
CA LEU A 157 -3.06 8.51 8.28
C LEU A 157 -2.88 7.01 8.01
N PRO A 158 -3.94 6.17 7.99
CA PRO A 158 -3.82 4.78 7.58
C PRO A 158 -3.36 4.62 6.12
N VAL A 159 -3.84 5.47 5.20
CA VAL A 159 -3.39 5.45 3.81
C VAL A 159 -1.91 5.82 3.69
N LEU A 160 -1.45 6.81 4.44
CA LEU A 160 -0.04 7.18 4.48
C LEU A 160 0.82 6.03 5.05
N LEU A 161 0.33 5.38 6.12
CA LEU A 161 0.97 4.21 6.70
C LEU A 161 1.09 3.05 5.70
N TRP A 162 0.02 2.77 4.95
CA TRP A 162 0.04 1.79 3.86
C TRP A 162 1.16 2.10 2.85
N MET A 163 1.25 3.35 2.39
CA MET A 163 2.28 3.77 1.44
C MET A 163 3.69 3.64 2.03
N ASP A 164 3.89 4.03 3.29
CA ASP A 164 5.19 3.96 3.98
C ASP A 164 5.68 2.51 4.16
N LEU A 165 4.78 1.60 4.55
CA LEU A 165 5.11 0.17 4.70
C LEU A 165 5.49 -0.47 3.36
N LEU A 166 4.74 -0.20 2.30
CA LEU A 166 5.03 -0.78 0.99
C LEU A 166 6.24 -0.14 0.29
N ALA A 167 6.57 1.11 0.61
CA ALA A 167 7.75 1.80 0.11
C ALA A 167 9.07 1.13 0.55
N CYS A 168 9.07 0.46 1.71
CA CYS A 168 10.28 -0.08 2.33
C CYS A 168 11.04 -1.08 1.44
N VAL A 169 10.31 -1.85 0.62
CA VAL A 169 10.93 -2.79 -0.33
C VAL A 169 11.74 -2.07 -1.40
N ALA A 170 11.25 -0.93 -1.89
CA ALA A 170 11.93 -0.14 -2.89
C ALA A 170 13.07 0.68 -2.29
N THR A 171 12.87 1.26 -1.10
CA THR A 171 13.86 2.13 -0.45
C THR A 171 14.95 1.37 0.29
N GLN A 172 14.74 0.09 0.61
CA GLN A 172 15.60 -0.69 1.51
C GLN A 172 15.78 -0.03 2.88
N GLU A 173 14.78 0.75 3.31
CA GLU A 173 14.75 1.43 4.60
C GLU A 173 13.67 0.81 5.49
N ARG A 174 13.75 1.08 6.80
CA ARG A 174 12.67 0.78 7.74
C ARG A 174 11.49 1.75 7.56
N PRO A 175 10.27 1.40 8.00
CA PRO A 175 9.16 2.33 8.03
C PRO A 175 9.52 3.60 8.80
N ARG A 176 9.08 4.76 8.31
CA ARG A 176 9.31 6.06 8.95
C ARG A 176 8.25 6.36 9.99
N LEU A 177 7.03 5.90 9.73
CA LEU A 177 5.91 6.04 10.65
C LEU A 177 6.03 5.05 11.82
N PRO A 178 5.51 5.38 13.01
CA PRO A 178 5.52 4.52 14.18
C PRO A 178 4.46 3.41 14.04
N TYR A 179 4.67 2.54 13.05
CA TYR A 179 3.71 1.52 12.63
C TYR A 179 3.43 0.50 13.74
N ASP A 180 4.42 0.19 14.58
CA ASP A 180 4.27 -0.74 15.70
C ASP A 180 3.26 -0.22 16.73
N GLU A 181 3.29 1.08 17.03
CA GLU A 181 2.31 1.72 17.91
C GLU A 181 0.95 1.85 17.22
N TRP A 182 0.93 2.29 15.95
CA TRP A 182 -0.31 2.55 15.22
C TRP A 182 -1.10 1.29 14.87
N LEU A 183 -0.41 0.17 14.62
CA LEU A 183 -1.01 -1.15 14.37
C LEU A 183 -0.99 -2.05 15.62
N GLY A 184 -0.61 -1.50 16.77
CA GLY A 184 -0.58 -2.20 18.04
C GLY A 184 -1.96 -2.39 18.67
N PRO A 185 -2.02 -2.78 19.96
CA PRO A 185 -3.28 -3.10 20.66
C PRO A 185 -4.32 -1.97 20.69
N ASN A 186 -3.86 -0.72 20.59
CA ASN A 186 -4.70 0.48 20.62
C ASN A 186 -5.05 1.01 19.22
N CYS A 187 -4.83 0.22 18.17
CA CYS A 187 -5.14 0.61 16.80
C CYS A 187 -6.63 0.98 16.65
N THR A 188 -6.90 2.17 16.11
CA THR A 188 -8.26 2.72 15.97
C THR A 188 -8.82 2.60 14.55
N PHE A 189 -8.05 2.03 13.62
CA PHE A 189 -8.42 1.91 12.21
C PHE A 189 -8.19 0.51 11.67
N GLN A 190 -8.73 0.23 10.48
CA GLN A 190 -8.58 -1.07 9.81
C GLN A 190 -8.21 -0.81 8.35
N LEU A 191 -6.98 -1.17 7.99
CA LEU A 191 -6.47 -1.04 6.61
C LEU A 191 -7.29 -1.86 5.63
N ALA A 192 -7.89 -2.97 6.08
CA ALA A 192 -8.77 -3.79 5.24
C ALA A 192 -10.00 -3.02 4.74
N HIS A 193 -10.53 -2.05 5.52
CA HIS A 193 -11.66 -1.21 5.11
C HIS A 193 -11.28 -0.07 4.15
N ILE A 194 -10.02 0.02 3.74
CA ILE A 194 -9.51 1.05 2.83
C ILE A 194 -8.80 0.41 1.64
N MET A 195 -7.83 -0.46 1.93
CA MET A 195 -6.90 -1.10 0.99
C MET A 195 -7.07 -2.63 0.87
N GLY A 196 -7.90 -3.25 1.72
CA GLY A 196 -8.29 -4.66 1.59
C GLY A 196 -7.45 -5.67 2.39
N CYS A 197 -6.32 -5.28 2.95
CA CYS A 197 -5.46 -6.18 3.75
C CYS A 197 -5.58 -5.92 5.26
N HIS A 198 -5.64 -6.98 6.06
CA HIS A 198 -5.68 -6.87 7.52
C HIS A 198 -4.42 -6.21 8.12
N ASN A 199 -4.63 -5.49 9.23
CA ASN A 199 -3.57 -4.78 9.95
C ASN A 199 -2.42 -5.71 10.39
N SER A 200 -2.73 -6.94 10.78
CA SER A 200 -1.72 -7.93 11.22
C SER A 200 -0.70 -8.20 10.12
N VAL A 201 -1.14 -8.46 8.89
CA VAL A 201 -0.24 -8.70 7.75
C VAL A 201 0.58 -7.45 7.43
N MET A 202 -0.05 -6.27 7.46
CA MET A 202 0.67 -5.02 7.21
C MET A 202 1.70 -4.71 8.30
N LYS A 203 1.42 -5.07 9.55
CA LYS A 203 2.40 -5.00 10.64
C LYS A 203 3.57 -5.96 10.36
N SER A 204 3.30 -7.20 9.98
CA SER A 204 4.35 -8.18 9.65
C SER A 204 5.20 -7.75 8.44
N ILE A 205 4.63 -7.00 7.48
CA ILE A 205 5.40 -6.37 6.38
C ILE A 205 6.34 -5.27 6.91
N GLY A 206 5.88 -4.47 7.87
CA GLY A 206 6.74 -3.51 8.58
C GLY A 206 7.87 -4.19 9.35
N ASP A 207 7.54 -5.25 10.09
CA ASP A 207 8.51 -6.05 10.85
C ASP A 207 9.54 -6.71 9.91
N LEU A 208 9.09 -7.20 8.74
CA LEU A 208 9.97 -7.73 7.70
C LEU A 208 10.94 -6.66 7.16
N ALA A 209 10.48 -5.43 6.97
CA ALA A 209 11.34 -4.31 6.55
C ALA A 209 12.39 -3.96 7.62
N VAL A 210 12.00 -3.95 8.90
CA VAL A 210 12.93 -3.76 10.03
C VAL A 210 13.96 -4.88 10.08
N LEU A 211 13.54 -6.15 9.98
CA LEU A 211 14.42 -7.32 9.94
C LEU A 211 15.40 -7.25 8.76
N SER A 212 14.94 -6.85 7.58
CA SER A 212 15.78 -6.70 6.39
C SER A 212 16.84 -5.60 6.54
N GLN A 213 16.47 -4.46 7.10
CA GLN A 213 17.38 -3.35 7.35
C GLN A 213 18.42 -3.70 8.42
N TRP A 214 17.99 -4.34 9.51
CA TRP A 214 18.88 -4.82 10.56
C TRP A 214 19.84 -5.90 10.05
N LYS A 215 19.36 -6.86 9.23
CA LYS A 215 20.21 -7.86 8.56
C LYS A 215 21.33 -7.18 7.77
N SER A 216 20.95 -6.27 6.87
CA SER A 216 21.89 -5.59 5.97
C SER A 216 22.94 -4.79 6.77
N ALA A 217 22.49 -3.99 7.74
CA ALA A 217 23.37 -3.18 8.57
C ALA A 217 24.31 -4.02 9.46
N SER A 218 23.86 -5.18 9.92
CA SER A 218 24.66 -6.09 10.76
C SER A 218 25.64 -6.93 9.94
N LEU A 219 25.30 -7.30 8.70
CA LEU A 219 26.23 -7.93 7.76
C LEU A 219 27.36 -6.97 7.38
N ASP A 220 27.05 -5.70 7.09
CA ASP A 220 28.04 -4.67 6.78
C ASP A 220 29.05 -4.45 7.93
N ARG A 221 28.61 -4.63 9.18
CA ARG A 221 29.46 -4.53 10.38
C ARG A 221 30.11 -5.85 10.79
N GLY A 222 29.77 -6.97 10.15
CA GLY A 222 30.22 -8.31 10.55
C GLY A 222 29.74 -8.75 11.93
N SER A 223 28.60 -8.23 12.40
CA SER A 223 28.11 -8.39 13.78
C SER A 223 26.72 -9.06 13.86
N LEU A 224 26.31 -9.79 12.83
CA LEU A 224 24.98 -10.40 12.78
C LEU A 224 24.88 -11.55 13.79
N ASP A 225 23.98 -11.40 14.76
CA ASP A 225 23.55 -12.50 15.63
C ASP A 225 22.56 -13.38 14.87
N VAL A 226 23.00 -14.60 14.55
CA VAL A 226 22.21 -15.56 13.77
C VAL A 226 21.06 -16.13 14.59
N GLU A 227 21.21 -16.29 15.91
CA GLU A 227 20.16 -16.83 16.79
C GLU A 227 19.05 -15.79 17.00
N GLU A 228 19.43 -14.53 17.24
CA GLU A 228 18.48 -13.41 17.31
C GLU A 228 17.75 -13.24 15.96
N PHE A 229 18.47 -13.33 14.84
CA PHE A 229 17.87 -13.25 13.51
C PHE A 229 16.85 -14.37 13.26
N GLN A 230 17.20 -15.59 13.65
CA GLN A 230 16.30 -16.73 13.52
C GLN A 230 15.05 -16.59 14.41
N THR A 231 15.21 -16.05 15.61
CA THR A 231 14.10 -15.83 16.54
C THR A 231 13.11 -14.81 15.98
N GLU A 232 13.60 -13.67 15.50
CA GLU A 232 12.75 -12.61 14.94
C GLU A 232 12.09 -13.05 13.63
N ARG A 233 12.84 -13.78 12.78
CA ARG A 233 12.30 -14.42 11.57
C ARG A 233 11.15 -15.37 11.91
N GLN A 234 11.31 -16.23 12.93
CA GLN A 234 10.28 -17.19 13.33
C GLN A 234 9.02 -16.49 13.85
N ARG A 235 9.18 -15.42 14.63
CA ARG A 235 8.05 -14.62 15.12
C ARG A 235 7.19 -14.09 13.97
N ILE A 236 7.83 -13.50 12.96
CA ILE A 236 7.12 -12.97 11.78
C ILE A 236 6.46 -14.11 10.98
N GLU A 237 7.15 -15.24 10.82
CA GLU A 237 6.59 -16.43 10.14
C GLU A 237 5.35 -16.97 10.85
N ASP A 238 5.40 -17.13 12.18
CA ASP A 238 4.29 -17.64 12.99
C ASP A 238 3.07 -16.71 12.93
N GLU A 239 3.27 -15.39 12.97
CA GLU A 239 2.20 -14.41 12.84
C GLU A 239 1.51 -14.50 11.47
N LEU A 240 2.30 -14.58 10.39
CA LEU A 240 1.79 -14.68 9.03
C LEU A 240 1.06 -16.01 8.80
N GLU A 241 1.60 -17.13 9.28
CA GLU A 241 0.95 -18.44 9.16
C GLU A 241 -0.34 -18.50 9.99
N ASN A 242 -0.36 -17.94 11.20
CA ASN A 242 -1.58 -17.84 12.00
C ASN A 242 -2.67 -17.02 11.28
N VAL A 243 -2.30 -15.94 10.59
CA VAL A 243 -3.27 -15.21 9.73
C VAL A 243 -3.77 -16.10 8.59
N MET A 244 -2.89 -16.86 7.96
CA MET A 244 -3.26 -17.80 6.90
C MET A 244 -4.17 -18.94 7.38
N ASP A 245 -4.05 -19.36 8.63
CA ASP A 245 -4.91 -20.42 9.20
C ASP A 245 -6.27 -19.87 9.63
N THR A 246 -6.31 -18.64 10.15
CA THR A 246 -7.53 -18.01 10.68
C THR A 246 -8.35 -17.28 9.62
N THR A 247 -7.74 -16.85 8.52
CA THR A 247 -8.42 -16.16 7.41
C THR A 247 -8.97 -17.18 6.42
N PRO A 248 -10.30 -17.26 6.19
CA PRO A 248 -10.88 -18.25 5.30
C PRO A 248 -10.31 -18.18 3.88
N MET A 249 -10.04 -19.33 3.27
CA MET A 249 -9.82 -19.39 1.83
C MET A 249 -11.13 -19.10 1.10
N ALA A 250 -11.07 -18.34 0.00
CA ALA A 250 -12.23 -18.17 -0.86
C ALA A 250 -12.71 -19.54 -1.37
N SER A 251 -13.96 -19.89 -1.06
CA SER A 251 -14.56 -21.14 -1.50
C SER A 251 -14.91 -21.06 -2.98
N MET A 252 -14.60 -22.11 -3.74
CA MET A 252 -15.03 -22.23 -5.14
C MET A 252 -16.57 -22.30 -5.28
N GLU A 253 -17.31 -22.51 -4.19
CA GLU A 253 -18.77 -22.67 -4.21
C GLU A 253 -19.54 -21.34 -4.25
N SER A 254 -18.90 -20.20 -3.93
CA SER A 254 -19.53 -18.86 -4.08
C SER A 254 -19.51 -18.31 -5.52
N ARG A 255 -19.08 -19.10 -6.51
CA ARG A 255 -18.93 -18.74 -7.94
C ARG A 255 -20.24 -18.39 -8.69
N GLY A 256 -21.37 -18.24 -8.00
CA GLY A 256 -22.70 -18.28 -8.62
C GLY A 256 -23.61 -17.06 -8.46
N LEU A 257 -23.30 -16.06 -7.61
CA LEU A 257 -24.20 -14.90 -7.44
C LEU A 257 -23.52 -13.57 -7.80
N PRO A 258 -24.12 -12.76 -8.69
CA PRO A 258 -23.67 -11.40 -8.91
C PRO A 258 -23.83 -10.58 -7.64
N SER A 259 -22.81 -9.82 -7.28
CA SER A 259 -22.72 -8.97 -6.07
C SER A 259 -23.77 -7.86 -5.95
N ASN A 260 -24.72 -7.77 -6.88
CA ASN A 260 -25.69 -6.68 -6.97
C ASN A 260 -27.06 -6.98 -6.31
N ILE A 261 -27.25 -8.13 -5.62
CA ILE A 261 -28.56 -8.51 -5.07
C ILE A 261 -28.59 -8.63 -3.52
N LEU A 262 -27.49 -8.43 -2.79
CA LEU A 262 -27.50 -8.54 -1.32
C LEU A 262 -27.99 -7.29 -0.56
N THR A 263 -28.62 -6.32 -1.23
CA THR A 263 -29.33 -5.21 -0.56
C THR A 263 -30.82 -5.51 -0.42
N SER A 264 -31.16 -6.44 0.47
CA SER A 264 -32.28 -6.28 1.42
C SER A 264 -32.50 -7.62 2.13
N GLN A 265 -32.13 -7.69 3.40
CA GLN A 265 -32.94 -8.32 4.44
C GLN A 265 -32.28 -8.06 5.79
N ALA A 266 -32.87 -7.11 6.52
CA ALA A 266 -32.53 -6.81 7.89
C ALA A 266 -33.09 -7.89 8.84
N PHE A 267 -32.45 -7.96 10.02
CA PHE A 267 -32.81 -8.67 11.26
C PHE A 267 -32.35 -10.13 11.42
N SER A 268 -31.14 -10.31 11.97
CA SER A 268 -30.91 -10.92 13.29
C SER A 268 -29.40 -11.16 13.56
N HIS A 269 -28.97 -10.78 14.75
CA HIS A 269 -27.71 -11.06 15.47
C HIS A 269 -26.45 -11.57 14.73
N THR A 270 -25.38 -10.77 14.84
CA THR A 270 -23.95 -11.15 14.88
C THR A 270 -23.52 -12.22 13.86
N LYS A 271 -23.49 -11.84 12.59
CA LYS A 271 -22.58 -12.45 11.62
C LYS A 271 -21.51 -11.43 11.32
N SER A 272 -20.24 -11.80 11.53
CA SER A 272 -19.12 -11.10 10.92
C SER A 272 -19.48 -10.91 9.44
N GLU A 273 -19.53 -9.66 8.96
CA GLU A 273 -19.68 -9.38 7.54
C GLU A 273 -18.45 -9.96 6.84
N GLN A 274 -18.51 -11.24 6.46
CA GLN A 274 -17.43 -11.88 5.73
C GLN A 274 -17.24 -11.11 4.43
N ARG A 275 -16.07 -10.51 4.27
CA ARG A 275 -15.64 -9.80 3.07
C ARG A 275 -14.64 -10.67 2.34
N PRO A 276 -15.12 -11.62 1.51
CA PRO A 276 -14.26 -12.65 0.91
C PRO A 276 -13.18 -12.05 0.00
N ASP A 277 -13.41 -10.84 -0.52
CA ASP A 277 -12.43 -10.04 -1.25
C ASP A 277 -11.29 -9.53 -0.34
N GLN A 278 -11.59 -9.03 0.87
CA GLN A 278 -10.57 -8.65 1.86
C GLN A 278 -9.78 -9.85 2.38
N ASP A 279 -10.45 -10.98 2.59
CA ASP A 279 -9.80 -12.25 2.97
C ASP A 279 -8.82 -12.70 1.89
N CYS A 280 -9.22 -12.63 0.61
CA CYS A 280 -8.33 -12.93 -0.52
C CYS A 280 -7.10 -12.03 -0.56
N VAL A 281 -7.28 -10.70 -0.46
CA VAL A 281 -6.16 -9.75 -0.46
C VAL A 281 -5.23 -10.03 0.70
N THR A 282 -5.78 -10.20 1.90
CA THR A 282 -5.00 -10.51 3.11
C THR A 282 -4.14 -11.76 2.93
N ARG A 283 -4.73 -12.86 2.43
CA ARG A 283 -3.99 -14.11 2.20
C ARG A 283 -2.90 -13.97 1.14
N ILE A 284 -3.17 -13.23 0.06
CA ILE A 284 -2.18 -12.99 -1.00
C ILE A 284 -1.00 -12.17 -0.45
N PHE A 285 -1.25 -11.11 0.31
CA PHE A 285 -0.20 -10.31 0.94
C PHE A 285 0.60 -11.13 1.97
N ALA A 286 -0.07 -11.93 2.79
CA ALA A 286 0.60 -12.80 3.76
C ALA A 286 1.49 -13.85 3.08
N ALA A 287 0.98 -14.53 2.04
CA ALA A 287 1.77 -15.48 1.26
C ALA A 287 2.98 -14.82 0.58
N ALA A 288 2.83 -13.58 0.10
CA ALA A 288 3.92 -12.84 -0.52
C ALA A 288 4.97 -12.40 0.52
N ALA A 289 4.55 -11.95 1.69
CA ALA A 289 5.44 -11.63 2.81
C ALA A 289 6.22 -12.86 3.28
N LEU A 290 5.58 -14.03 3.37
CA LEU A 290 6.25 -15.31 3.68
C LEU A 290 7.30 -15.68 2.62
N ALA A 291 6.97 -15.53 1.33
CA ALA A 291 7.93 -15.79 0.25
C ALA A 291 9.14 -14.84 0.32
N GLN A 292 8.91 -13.57 0.64
CA GLN A 292 9.97 -12.59 0.80
C GLN A 292 10.81 -12.84 2.06
N LEU A 293 10.20 -13.22 3.18
CA LEU A 293 10.90 -13.63 4.41
C LEU A 293 11.81 -14.85 4.17
N ALA A 294 11.32 -15.84 3.43
CA ALA A 294 12.11 -17.00 3.02
C ALA A 294 13.33 -16.58 2.17
N ALA A 295 13.13 -15.70 1.19
CA ALA A 295 14.22 -15.18 0.36
C ALA A 295 15.22 -14.34 1.17
N LEU A 296 14.76 -13.47 2.07
CA LEU A 296 15.64 -12.68 2.95
C LEU A 296 16.60 -13.56 3.75
N SER A 297 16.14 -14.76 4.11
CA SER A 297 16.82 -15.67 5.01
C SER A 297 17.83 -16.60 4.32
N THR A 298 17.80 -16.76 2.99
CA THR A 298 18.71 -17.68 2.27
C THR A 298 20.19 -17.31 2.39
N GLU A 299 20.48 -16.02 2.56
CA GLU A 299 21.84 -15.50 2.70
C GLU A 299 22.44 -15.82 4.08
N VAL A 300 21.60 -15.84 5.12
CA VAL A 300 22.01 -16.04 6.52
C VAL A 300 21.96 -17.51 6.90
N LEU A 301 20.88 -18.20 6.50
CA LEU A 301 20.54 -19.53 6.94
C LEU A 301 20.75 -20.55 5.83
N LYS A 302 21.86 -21.30 5.90
CA LYS A 302 22.23 -22.33 4.91
C LYS A 302 21.24 -23.48 4.77
N ASN A 303 20.31 -23.65 5.71
CA ASN A 303 19.26 -24.67 5.68
C ASN A 303 18.04 -24.26 4.85
N ILE A 304 17.85 -22.97 4.54
CA ILE A 304 16.77 -22.51 3.68
C ILE A 304 17.22 -22.64 2.23
N SER A 305 16.75 -23.72 1.60
CA SER A 305 17.00 -24.01 0.20
C SER A 305 16.17 -23.10 -0.71
N SER A 306 16.63 -22.89 -1.94
CA SER A 306 15.85 -22.30 -3.04
C SER A 306 14.47 -22.95 -3.22
N THR A 307 14.33 -24.22 -2.83
CA THR A 307 13.05 -24.95 -2.82
C THR A 307 11.99 -24.36 -1.89
N VAL A 308 12.39 -23.74 -0.77
CA VAL A 308 11.47 -23.07 0.17
C VAL A 308 10.91 -21.80 -0.47
N VAL A 309 11.78 -20.98 -1.07
CA VAL A 309 11.39 -19.76 -1.80
C VAL A 309 10.44 -20.12 -2.95
N ARG A 310 10.80 -21.14 -3.75
CA ARG A 310 9.94 -21.66 -4.83
C ARG A 310 8.55 -22.06 -4.35
N ARG A 311 8.46 -22.75 -3.19
CA ARG A 311 7.19 -23.15 -2.58
C ARG A 311 6.38 -21.93 -2.14
N GLY A 312 7.03 -20.93 -1.55
CA GLY A 312 6.42 -19.64 -1.22
C GLY A 312 5.80 -18.97 -2.44
N VAL A 313 6.53 -18.87 -3.55
CA VAL A 313 6.00 -18.33 -4.82
C VAL A 313 4.82 -19.17 -5.33
N SER A 314 4.89 -20.50 -5.24
CA SER A 314 3.79 -21.39 -5.65
C SER A 314 2.52 -21.14 -4.84
N ARG A 315 2.65 -20.86 -3.53
CA ARG A 315 1.54 -20.48 -2.66
C ARG A 315 0.91 -19.15 -3.08
N VAL A 316 1.71 -18.13 -3.39
CA VAL A 316 1.20 -16.84 -3.90
C VAL A 316 0.40 -17.05 -5.20
N ILE A 317 0.95 -17.83 -6.15
CA ILE A 317 0.27 -18.15 -7.40
C ILE A 317 -1.08 -18.84 -7.14
N LEU A 318 -1.14 -19.77 -6.18
CA LEU A 318 -2.38 -20.46 -5.81
C LEU A 318 -3.42 -19.47 -5.26
N GLU A 319 -3.05 -18.62 -4.31
CA GLU A 319 -3.96 -17.65 -3.69
C GLU A 319 -4.50 -16.66 -4.76
N ILE A 320 -3.64 -16.17 -5.66
CA ILE A 320 -4.08 -15.29 -6.77
C ILE A 320 -5.05 -16.02 -7.71
N LYS A 321 -4.78 -17.28 -8.06
CA LYS A 321 -5.69 -18.07 -8.92
C LYS A 321 -7.07 -18.24 -8.29
N VAL A 322 -7.11 -18.53 -6.99
CA VAL A 322 -8.36 -18.66 -6.23
C VAL A 322 -9.12 -17.33 -6.17
N ALA A 323 -8.41 -16.21 -6.01
CA ALA A 323 -8.99 -14.87 -5.90
C ALA A 323 -9.31 -14.18 -7.25
N SER A 324 -8.98 -14.78 -8.39
CA SER A 324 -8.96 -14.13 -9.72
C SER A 324 -10.26 -13.46 -10.18
N GLN A 325 -11.41 -13.80 -9.60
CA GLN A 325 -12.71 -13.17 -9.89
C GLN A 325 -13.11 -12.09 -8.87
N MET A 326 -12.45 -12.05 -7.71
CA MET A 326 -12.78 -11.15 -6.60
C MET A 326 -11.82 -9.97 -6.50
N VAL A 327 -10.55 -10.18 -6.88
CA VAL A 327 -9.49 -9.18 -6.70
C VAL A 327 -8.86 -8.86 -8.05
N SER A 328 -8.80 -7.57 -8.38
CA SER A 328 -8.09 -7.12 -9.58
C SER A 328 -6.58 -7.23 -9.37
N PRO A 329 -5.80 -7.73 -10.36
CA PRO A 329 -4.35 -7.77 -10.22
C PRO A 329 -3.71 -6.38 -10.06
N ARG A 330 -4.41 -5.31 -10.46
CA ARG A 330 -3.99 -3.91 -10.23
C ARG A 330 -3.85 -3.56 -8.74
N GLN A 331 -4.54 -4.27 -7.86
CA GLN A 331 -4.52 -4.08 -6.40
C GLN A 331 -3.42 -4.93 -5.73
N LEU A 332 -2.70 -5.73 -6.53
CA LEU A 332 -1.74 -6.73 -6.06
C LEU A 332 -0.32 -6.39 -6.51
N SER A 333 -0.03 -5.12 -6.83
CA SER A 333 1.27 -4.69 -7.34
C SER A 333 2.43 -5.08 -6.43
N TRP A 334 2.29 -4.90 -5.10
CA TRP A 334 3.32 -5.35 -4.15
C TRP A 334 3.49 -6.87 -4.12
N PRO A 335 2.44 -7.68 -3.86
CA PRO A 335 2.56 -9.14 -3.90
C PRO A 335 3.11 -9.69 -5.22
N ILE A 336 2.65 -9.16 -6.36
CA ILE A 336 3.10 -9.56 -7.70
C ILE A 336 4.59 -9.22 -7.87
N CYS A 337 5.02 -8.04 -7.47
CA CYS A 337 6.42 -7.64 -7.64
C CYS A 337 7.36 -8.48 -6.76
N VAL A 338 7.07 -8.62 -5.47
CA VAL A 338 7.96 -9.32 -4.55
C VAL A 338 8.04 -10.82 -4.87
N SER A 339 6.90 -11.47 -5.16
CA SER A 339 6.89 -12.90 -5.48
C SER A 339 7.30 -13.19 -6.93
N GLY A 340 6.93 -12.32 -7.88
CA GLY A 340 7.28 -12.46 -9.29
C GLY A 340 8.77 -12.33 -9.54
N CYS A 341 9.46 -11.42 -8.84
CA CYS A 341 10.92 -11.35 -8.88
C CYS A 341 11.58 -12.62 -8.33
N LEU A 342 10.95 -13.30 -7.37
CA LEU A 342 11.45 -14.55 -6.78
C LEU A 342 11.17 -15.79 -7.63
N ALA A 343 10.28 -15.69 -8.63
CA ALA A 343 9.81 -16.81 -9.43
C ALA A 343 10.92 -17.52 -10.24
N ASP A 344 10.86 -18.86 -10.26
CA ASP A 344 11.66 -19.69 -11.15
C ASP A 344 11.15 -19.63 -12.59
N GLN A 345 11.97 -20.07 -13.55
CA GLN A 345 11.68 -19.98 -14.99
C GLN A 345 10.32 -20.56 -15.40
N ASP A 346 9.85 -21.63 -14.76
CA ASP A 346 8.55 -22.24 -15.04
C ASP A 346 7.36 -21.48 -14.41
N GLN A 347 7.61 -20.65 -13.39
CA GLN A 347 6.61 -19.82 -12.71
C GLN A 347 6.46 -18.43 -13.35
N GLN A 348 7.50 -17.91 -14.00
CA GLN A 348 7.50 -16.59 -14.66
C GLN A 348 6.33 -16.38 -15.65
N PRO A 349 5.94 -17.36 -16.50
CA PRO A 349 4.84 -17.17 -17.44
C PRO A 349 3.50 -16.81 -16.79
N PHE A 350 3.26 -17.23 -15.54
CA PHE A 350 2.05 -16.88 -14.81
C PHE A 350 1.98 -15.36 -14.54
N PHE A 351 3.06 -14.78 -14.00
CA PHE A 351 3.11 -13.35 -13.68
C PHE A 351 3.08 -12.50 -14.95
N GLU A 352 3.77 -12.95 -15.99
CA GLU A 352 3.76 -12.30 -17.30
C GLU A 352 2.35 -12.28 -17.90
N ALA A 353 1.62 -13.41 -17.88
CA ALA A 353 0.24 -13.48 -18.33
C ALA A 353 -0.70 -12.59 -17.50
N LEU A 354 -0.53 -12.58 -16.17
CA LEU A 354 -1.32 -11.77 -15.25
C LEU A 354 -1.19 -10.26 -15.57
N LEU A 355 0.04 -9.78 -15.72
CA LEU A 355 0.31 -8.38 -16.04
C LEU A 355 -0.11 -8.00 -17.47
N ASN A 356 0.08 -8.90 -18.44
CA ASN A 356 -0.38 -8.66 -19.80
C ASN A 356 -1.91 -8.60 -19.91
N GLY A 357 -2.65 -9.37 -19.11
CA GLY A 357 -4.10 -9.24 -19.00
C GLY A 357 -4.52 -7.82 -18.59
N VAL A 358 -3.91 -7.31 -17.52
CA VAL A 358 -4.16 -5.95 -17.01
C VAL A 358 -3.81 -4.86 -18.03
N LEU A 359 -2.69 -5.02 -18.74
CA LEU A 359 -2.18 -4.02 -19.68
C LEU A 359 -2.90 -4.06 -21.05
N SER A 360 -3.56 -5.16 -21.38
CA SER A 360 -4.30 -5.33 -22.65
C SER A 360 -5.77 -4.91 -22.55
N GLU A 361 -6.36 -4.94 -21.34
CA GLU A 361 -7.68 -4.37 -21.09
C GLU A 361 -7.60 -2.85 -21.34
N GLY A 362 -8.28 -2.38 -22.40
CA GLY A 362 -8.20 -1.03 -23.00
C GLY A 362 -8.48 0.18 -22.09
N THR A 363 -8.47 0.03 -20.77
CA THR A 363 -8.17 1.10 -19.83
C THR A 363 -6.68 1.42 -19.92
N GLY A 364 -6.33 2.50 -20.63
CA GLY A 364 -4.93 2.86 -20.86
C GLY A 364 -4.11 2.91 -19.57
N MET A 365 -2.81 2.69 -19.75
CA MET A 365 -1.80 2.40 -18.72
C MET A 365 -1.78 3.43 -17.57
N ILE A 366 -2.70 3.29 -16.63
CA ILE A 366 -2.68 4.01 -15.35
C ILE A 366 -2.32 3.03 -14.24
N GLY A 367 -1.41 3.43 -13.36
CA GLY A 367 -0.85 2.60 -12.31
C GLY A 367 0.58 2.12 -12.58
N ASN A 368 1.09 1.32 -11.66
CA ASN A 368 2.47 0.84 -11.61
C ASN A 368 2.67 -0.57 -12.22
N CYS A 369 1.62 -1.23 -12.73
CA CYS A 369 1.75 -2.60 -13.28
C CYS A 369 2.73 -2.70 -14.46
N GLY A 370 2.84 -1.65 -15.28
CA GLY A 370 3.84 -1.56 -16.35
C GLY A 370 5.27 -1.58 -15.77
N THR A 371 5.51 -0.72 -14.78
CA THR A 371 6.78 -0.67 -14.03
C THR A 371 7.08 -2.01 -13.35
N VAL A 372 6.09 -2.66 -12.75
CA VAL A 372 6.24 -4.00 -12.13
C VAL A 372 6.68 -5.03 -13.17
N ARG A 373 6.08 -5.04 -14.37
CA ARG A 373 6.49 -5.95 -15.45
C ARG A 373 7.95 -5.72 -15.85
N ASP A 374 8.37 -4.47 -15.93
CA ASP A 374 9.74 -4.13 -16.31
C ASP A 374 10.74 -4.56 -15.23
N ILE A 375 10.41 -4.39 -13.95
CA ILE A 375 11.20 -4.90 -12.82
C ILE A 375 11.31 -6.43 -12.85
N LEU A 376 10.20 -7.13 -13.06
CA LEU A 376 10.18 -8.60 -13.15
C LEU A 376 11.12 -9.09 -14.25
N ARG A 377 10.97 -8.53 -15.46
CA ARG A 377 11.79 -8.92 -16.62
C ARG A 377 13.27 -8.60 -16.41
N ALA A 378 13.60 -7.46 -15.80
CA ALA A 378 14.98 -7.14 -15.43
C ALA A 378 15.53 -8.14 -14.42
N CYS A 379 14.77 -8.44 -13.36
CA CYS A 379 15.15 -9.41 -12.33
C CYS A 379 15.43 -10.80 -12.93
N TRP A 380 14.54 -11.28 -13.80
CA TRP A 380 14.69 -12.58 -14.47
C TRP A 380 15.91 -12.61 -15.39
N ARG A 381 16.18 -11.53 -16.12
CA ARG A 381 17.39 -11.40 -16.94
C ARG A 381 18.65 -11.47 -16.08
N ASN A 382 18.70 -10.70 -15.00
CA ASN A 382 19.84 -10.69 -14.10
C ASN A 382 20.10 -12.05 -13.45
N LYS A 383 19.05 -12.78 -13.07
CA LYS A 383 19.15 -14.16 -12.57
C LYS A 383 19.76 -15.12 -13.60
N ALA A 384 19.40 -14.96 -14.87
CA ALA A 384 19.95 -15.79 -15.95
C ALA A 384 21.42 -15.46 -16.24
N GLU A 385 21.79 -14.18 -16.19
CA GLU A 385 23.16 -13.72 -16.45
C GLU A 385 24.10 -13.95 -15.26
N GLN A 386 23.59 -13.88 -14.03
CA GLN A 386 24.37 -13.93 -12.79
C GLN A 386 23.73 -14.90 -11.79
N PRO A 387 23.73 -16.23 -12.08
CA PRO A 387 23.03 -17.24 -11.28
C PRO A 387 23.60 -17.44 -9.88
N ASN A 388 24.84 -17.02 -9.64
CA ASN A 388 25.52 -17.11 -8.34
C ASN A 388 25.18 -15.95 -7.40
N GLN A 389 24.47 -14.93 -7.89
CA GLN A 389 24.03 -13.79 -7.08
C GLN A 389 22.56 -13.94 -6.70
N GLN A 390 22.23 -13.46 -5.52
CA GLN A 390 20.84 -13.38 -5.09
C GLN A 390 20.17 -12.16 -5.71
N TRP A 391 19.03 -12.39 -6.35
CA TRP A 391 18.23 -11.35 -6.98
C TRP A 391 16.82 -11.35 -6.42
N ASP A 392 16.41 -10.18 -5.96
CA ASP A 392 15.04 -9.87 -5.58
C ASP A 392 14.60 -8.53 -6.20
N CYS A 393 13.37 -8.12 -5.89
CA CYS A 393 12.81 -6.88 -6.39
C CYS A 393 13.60 -5.64 -5.93
N SER A 394 14.10 -5.60 -4.70
CA SER A 394 14.81 -4.45 -4.13
C SER A 394 16.17 -4.24 -4.81
N ILE A 395 16.94 -5.33 -4.99
CA ILE A 395 18.24 -5.31 -5.68
C ILE A 395 18.05 -4.90 -7.15
N THR A 396 17.00 -5.42 -7.78
CA THR A 396 16.68 -5.09 -9.18
C THR A 396 16.31 -3.61 -9.33
N MET A 397 15.47 -3.09 -8.45
CA MET A 397 15.10 -1.67 -8.44
C MET A 397 16.32 -0.77 -8.25
N LYS A 398 17.21 -1.12 -7.31
CA LYS A 398 18.48 -0.41 -7.07
C LYS A 398 19.39 -0.41 -8.30
N GLN A 399 19.51 -1.52 -9.01
CA GLN A 399 20.30 -1.60 -10.24
C GLN A 399 19.71 -0.75 -11.37
N LEU A 400 18.38 -0.65 -11.43
CA LEU A 400 17.66 0.16 -12.41
C LEU A 400 17.61 1.65 -12.04
N ASP A 401 18.14 2.05 -10.88
CA ASP A 401 18.05 3.41 -10.32
C ASP A 401 16.59 3.90 -10.18
N ILE A 402 15.71 3.01 -9.70
CA ILE A 402 14.30 3.32 -9.46
C ILE A 402 13.88 2.93 -8.05
N HIS A 403 12.82 3.56 -7.57
CA HIS A 403 12.16 3.27 -6.31
C HIS A 403 10.65 3.11 -6.56
N ALA A 404 10.20 2.05 -7.21
CA ALA A 404 8.77 1.94 -7.52
C ALA A 404 7.92 1.77 -6.24
N LEU A 405 6.98 2.68 -5.98
CA LEU A 405 5.98 2.49 -4.92
C LEU A 405 4.87 1.56 -5.43
N LEU A 406 4.77 0.40 -4.79
CA LEU A 406 3.96 -0.73 -5.22
C LEU A 406 2.57 -0.76 -4.55
N ILE A 407 1.80 0.33 -4.70
CA ILE A 407 0.42 0.43 -4.15
C ILE A 407 -0.64 -0.05 -5.13
#